data_AF-A0A7R8D4Q0-F1
#
_entry.id   AF-A0A7R8D4Q0-F1
#
_cell.length_a   1.000
_cell.length_b   1.000
_cell.length_c   1.000
_cell.angle_alpha   90.00
_cell.angle_beta   90.00
_cell.angle_gamma   90.00
#
_symmetry.space_group_name_H-M   'P 1'
#
loop_
_entity.id
_entity.type
_entity.pdbx_description
1 polymer ?
#
loop_
_entity_poly.entity_id
_entity_poly.type
_entity_poly.pdbx_seq_one_letter_code
_entity_poly.pdbx_strand_id
1 'polypeptide(L)'
;MEIENTIRRKLDLCKSNQIAMELRQKDIERQRLEEEEYRLRWIETMEQEAKVEQMNDQKRRMKRLQLRKEAECHMEERRIRRIKENEEEMLFLKTLMAEEEERNRIVNEERMNLLRENASKLLGFLPPGLLRESDLDDLPSEVRKSYFQQSSHCQKDPLRKLEEFYNINTD
;
A
#
# COMPACT_ATOMS: atom_id res chain seq x y z
N MET A 1 49.14 -99.41 25.73
CA MET A 1 49.30 -97.95 25.93
C MET A 1 48.72 -97.12 24.78
N GLU A 2 48.80 -97.54 23.51
CA GLU A 2 48.32 -96.71 22.39
C GLU A 2 46.78 -96.53 22.34
N ILE A 3 46.01 -97.59 22.60
CA ILE A 3 44.54 -97.55 22.58
C ILE A 3 43.99 -96.56 23.63
N GLU A 4 44.52 -96.60 24.85
CA GLU A 4 44.13 -95.68 25.94
C GLU A 4 44.40 -94.21 25.58
N ASN A 5 45.53 -93.91 24.93
CA ASN A 5 45.86 -92.58 24.45
C ASN A 5 44.92 -92.10 23.33
N THR A 6 44.49 -92.98 22.43
CA THR A 6 43.49 -92.63 21.41
C THR A 6 42.11 -92.33 22.01
N ILE A 7 41.71 -93.07 23.04
CA ILE A 7 40.43 -92.85 23.76
C ILE A 7 40.47 -91.51 24.50
N ARG A 8 41.56 -91.21 25.21
CA ARG A 8 41.74 -89.91 25.89
C ARG A 8 41.66 -88.73 24.94
N ARG A 9 42.39 -88.77 23.81
CA ARG A 9 42.36 -87.71 22.79
C ARG A 9 40.95 -87.48 22.24
N LYS A 10 40.18 -88.54 21.99
CA LYS A 10 38.79 -88.43 21.53
C LYS A 10 37.89 -87.79 22.59
N LEU A 11 38.03 -88.17 23.86
CA LEU A 11 37.29 -87.58 24.97
C LEU A 11 37.62 -86.10 25.15
N ASP A 12 38.89 -85.72 25.06
CA ASP A 12 39.31 -84.32 25.18
C ASP A 12 38.79 -83.48 24.00
N LEU A 13 38.76 -84.06 22.79
CA LEU A 13 38.17 -83.42 21.61
C LEU A 13 36.64 -83.22 21.79
N CYS A 14 35.91 -84.23 22.26
CA CYS A 14 34.48 -84.09 22.53
C CYS A 14 34.20 -83.03 23.61
N LYS A 15 34.97 -83.02 24.71
CA LYS A 15 34.84 -82.03 25.79
C LYS A 15 35.14 -80.61 25.31
N SER A 16 36.23 -80.41 24.58
CA SER A 16 36.58 -79.10 24.02
C SER A 16 35.55 -78.60 23.01
N ASN A 17 34.98 -79.49 22.20
CA ASN A 17 33.90 -79.15 21.28
C ASN A 17 32.64 -78.70 22.05
N GLN A 18 32.25 -79.43 23.10
CA GLN A 18 31.12 -79.08 23.95
C GLN A 18 31.31 -77.72 24.62
N ILE A 19 32.49 -77.47 25.20
CA ILE A 19 32.83 -76.16 25.80
C ILE A 19 32.75 -75.04 24.74
N ALA A 20 33.26 -75.27 23.53
CA ALA A 20 33.18 -74.29 22.45
C ALA A 20 31.74 -74.04 21.94
N MET A 21 30.83 -75.03 22.05
CA MET A 21 29.41 -74.83 21.77
C MET A 21 28.72 -74.00 22.86
N GLU A 22 28.99 -74.31 24.12
CA GLU A 22 28.43 -73.59 25.28
C GLU A 22 28.90 -72.11 25.31
N LEU A 23 30.17 -71.85 25.00
CA LEU A 23 30.69 -70.49 24.89
C LEU A 23 30.02 -69.71 23.76
N ARG A 24 29.86 -70.32 22.58
CA ARG A 24 29.16 -69.70 21.44
C ARG A 24 27.70 -69.39 21.78
N GLN A 25 27.01 -70.28 22.49
CA GLN A 25 25.64 -70.02 22.94
C GLN A 25 25.57 -68.83 23.90
N LYS A 26 26.46 -68.77 24.89
CA LYS A 26 26.54 -67.64 25.83
C LYS A 26 26.85 -66.32 25.14
N ASP A 27 27.70 -66.33 24.11
CA ASP A 27 28.03 -65.13 23.34
C ASP A 27 26.82 -64.66 22.51
N ILE A 28 26.08 -65.57 21.88
CA ILE A 28 24.83 -65.26 21.17
C ILE A 28 23.78 -64.70 22.12
N GLU A 29 23.59 -65.32 23.29
CA GLU A 29 22.66 -64.84 24.30
C GLU A 29 23.03 -63.44 24.80
N ARG A 30 24.32 -63.19 25.02
CA ARG A 30 24.81 -61.86 25.41
C ARG A 30 24.53 -60.82 24.33
N GLN A 31 24.89 -61.11 23.07
CA GLN A 31 24.64 -60.21 21.95
C GLN A 31 23.16 -59.89 21.80
N ARG A 32 22.29 -60.89 21.93
CA ARG A 32 20.85 -60.70 21.87
C ARG A 32 20.34 -59.78 22.98
N LEU A 33 20.81 -59.94 24.22
CA LEU A 33 20.44 -59.07 25.33
C LEU A 33 20.91 -57.62 25.10
N GLU A 34 22.15 -57.45 24.61
CA GLU A 34 22.70 -56.13 24.27
C GLU A 34 21.90 -55.45 23.14
N GLU A 35 21.49 -56.20 22.12
CA GLU A 35 20.63 -55.73 21.03
C GLU A 35 19.23 -55.35 21.53
N GLU A 36 18.63 -56.14 22.41
CA GLU A 36 17.32 -55.86 23.01
C GLU A 36 17.39 -54.56 23.86
N GLU A 37 18.42 -54.39 24.68
CA GLU A 37 18.65 -53.15 25.44
C GLU A 37 18.90 -51.93 24.54
N TYR A 38 19.66 -52.10 23.46
CA TYR A 38 19.89 -51.03 22.49
C TYR A 38 18.59 -50.64 21.80
N ARG A 39 17.79 -51.62 21.38
CA ARG A 39 16.50 -51.40 20.73
C ARG A 39 15.54 -50.64 21.63
N LEU A 40 15.46 -50.99 22.92
CA LEU A 40 14.61 -50.28 23.88
C LEU A 40 15.04 -48.82 24.05
N ARG A 41 16.34 -48.58 24.24
CA ARG A 41 16.91 -47.22 24.32
C ARG A 41 16.66 -46.40 23.06
N TRP A 42 16.78 -47.03 21.89
CA TRP A 42 16.52 -46.39 20.61
C TRP A 42 15.05 -45.96 20.50
N ILE A 43 14.11 -46.85 20.82
CA ILE A 43 12.66 -46.54 20.81
C ILE A 43 12.36 -45.37 21.74
N GLU A 44 12.87 -45.39 22.97
CA GLU A 44 12.68 -44.31 23.93
C GLU A 44 13.21 -42.97 23.39
N THR A 45 14.41 -42.97 22.78
CA THR A 45 15.00 -41.76 22.19
C THR A 45 14.13 -41.22 21.05
N MET A 46 13.64 -42.09 20.17
CA MET A 46 12.76 -41.70 19.06
C MET A 46 11.43 -41.12 19.55
N GLU A 47 10.84 -41.70 20.60
CA GLU A 47 9.61 -41.18 21.21
C GLU A 47 9.83 -39.78 21.81
N GLN A 48 10.97 -39.58 22.48
CA GLN A 48 11.35 -38.28 23.03
C GLN A 48 11.53 -37.24 21.92
N GLU A 49 12.25 -37.57 20.86
CA GLU A 49 12.48 -36.68 19.72
C GLU A 49 11.17 -36.33 19.00
N ALA A 50 10.30 -37.32 18.76
CA ALA A 50 9.00 -37.11 18.11
C ALA A 50 8.11 -36.13 18.92
N LYS A 51 8.11 -36.24 20.24
CA LYS A 51 7.38 -35.32 21.13
C LYS A 51 7.93 -33.89 21.02
N VAL A 52 9.26 -33.74 20.97
CA VAL A 52 9.92 -32.43 20.82
C VAL A 52 9.61 -31.83 19.46
N GLU A 53 9.64 -32.63 18.39
CA GLU A 53 9.29 -32.18 17.04
C GLU A 53 7.85 -31.68 16.96
N GLN A 54 6.90 -32.42 17.53
CA GLN A 54 5.49 -32.02 17.60
C GLN A 54 5.32 -30.66 18.30
N MET A 55 5.97 -30.46 19.44
CA MET A 55 5.92 -29.19 20.18
C MET A 55 6.54 -28.03 19.38
N ASN A 56 7.68 -28.27 18.72
CA ASN A 56 8.35 -27.27 17.91
C ASN A 56 7.49 -26.84 16.71
N ASP A 57 6.80 -27.78 16.08
CA ASP A 57 5.90 -27.50 14.97
C ASP A 57 4.68 -26.69 15.40
N GLN A 58 4.08 -27.04 16.54
CA GLN A 58 3.01 -26.24 17.13
C GLN A 58 3.50 -24.82 17.44
N LYS A 59 4.66 -24.67 18.05
CA LYS A 59 5.26 -23.35 18.36
C LYS A 59 5.51 -22.54 17.10
N ARG A 60 6.03 -23.16 16.03
CA ARG A 60 6.22 -22.51 14.72
C ARG A 60 4.89 -22.06 14.11
N ARG A 61 3.85 -22.89 14.18
CA ARG A 61 2.49 -22.53 13.70
C ARG A 61 1.94 -21.33 14.47
N MET A 62 2.04 -21.34 15.80
CA MET A 62 1.56 -20.24 16.64
C MET A 62 2.29 -18.93 16.35
N LYS A 63 3.63 -18.97 16.23
CA LYS A 63 4.43 -17.77 15.92
C LYS A 63 4.07 -17.17 14.55
N ARG A 64 3.85 -18.01 13.54
CA ARG A 64 3.40 -17.55 12.21
C ARG A 64 2.01 -16.91 12.28
N LEU A 65 1.09 -17.48 13.04
CA LEU A 65 -0.24 -16.92 13.21
C LEU A 65 -0.20 -15.57 13.93
N GLN A 66 0.61 -15.43 14.96
CA GLN A 66 0.82 -14.16 15.67
C GLN A 66 1.39 -13.09 14.73
N LEU A 67 2.48 -13.39 14.03
CA LEU A 67 3.10 -12.46 13.08
C LEU A 67 2.12 -12.03 11.98
N ARG A 68 1.30 -12.96 11.48
CA ARG A 68 0.26 -12.65 10.51
C ARG A 68 -0.79 -11.68 11.08
N LYS A 69 -1.28 -11.93 12.29
CA LYS A 69 -2.24 -11.04 12.97
C LYS A 69 -1.66 -9.65 13.22
N GLU A 70 -0.41 -9.58 13.67
CA GLU A 70 0.31 -8.31 13.87
C GLU A 70 0.46 -7.54 12.55
N ALA A 71 0.83 -8.22 11.47
CA ALA A 71 0.92 -7.61 10.15
C ALA A 71 -0.45 -7.10 9.65
N GLU A 72 -1.52 -7.89 9.83
CA GLU A 72 -2.89 -7.49 9.49
C GLU A 72 -3.32 -6.25 10.31
N CYS A 73 -3.04 -6.22 11.61
CA CYS A 73 -3.31 -5.06 12.47
C CYS A 73 -2.59 -3.80 11.98
N HIS A 74 -1.30 -3.90 11.69
CA HIS A 74 -0.53 -2.75 11.18
C HIS A 74 -0.98 -2.27 9.80
N MET A 75 -1.45 -3.18 8.94
CA MET A 75 -2.02 -2.80 7.65
C MET A 75 -3.34 -2.04 7.83
N GLU A 76 -4.19 -2.48 8.75
CA GLU A 76 -5.45 -1.81 9.06
C GLU A 76 -5.21 -0.44 9.71
N GLU A 77 -4.29 -0.34 10.66
CA GLU A 77 -3.89 0.95 11.25
C GLU A 77 -3.42 1.95 10.19
N ARG A 78 -2.61 1.50 9.21
CA ARG A 78 -2.18 2.34 8.09
C ARG A 78 -3.35 2.75 7.19
N ARG A 79 -4.29 1.85 6.94
CA ARG A 79 -5.49 2.12 6.14
C ARG A 79 -6.34 3.19 6.81
N ILE A 80 -6.62 3.04 8.10
CA ILE A 80 -7.39 4.00 8.91
C ILE A 80 -6.69 5.36 8.91
N ARG A 81 -5.37 5.38 9.14
CA ARG A 81 -4.59 6.63 9.12
C ARG A 81 -4.71 7.36 7.78
N ARG A 82 -4.55 6.64 6.67
CA ARG A 82 -4.66 7.23 5.32
C ARG A 82 -6.06 7.76 5.04
N ILE A 83 -7.11 7.04 5.47
CA ILE A 83 -8.49 7.52 5.31
C ILE A 83 -8.67 8.83 6.08
N LYS A 84 -8.21 8.88 7.33
CA LYS A 84 -8.29 10.09 8.16
C LYS A 84 -7.52 11.27 7.55
N GLU A 85 -6.29 11.05 7.08
CA GLU A 85 -5.48 12.07 6.41
C GLU A 85 -6.20 12.62 5.17
N ASN A 86 -6.77 11.74 4.34
CA ASN A 86 -7.54 12.15 3.16
C ASN A 86 -8.82 12.92 3.54
N GLU A 87 -9.51 12.52 4.60
CA GLU A 87 -10.70 13.23 5.09
C GLU A 87 -10.35 14.63 5.59
N GLU A 88 -9.25 14.78 6.32
CA GLU A 88 -8.73 16.06 6.79
C GLU A 88 -8.32 16.96 5.62
N GLU A 89 -7.63 16.43 4.61
CA GLU A 89 -7.25 17.16 3.39
C GLU A 89 -8.50 17.62 2.61
N MET A 90 -9.48 16.73 2.41
CA MET A 90 -10.73 17.07 1.74
C MET A 90 -11.53 18.13 2.49
N LEU A 91 -11.54 18.09 3.83
CA LEU A 91 -12.19 19.10 4.64
C LEU A 91 -11.48 20.45 4.51
N PHE A 92 -10.14 20.46 4.55
CA PHE A 92 -9.33 21.66 4.38
C PHE A 92 -9.53 22.31 3.00
N LEU A 93 -9.57 21.51 1.93
CA LEU A 93 -9.86 22.02 0.59
C LEU A 93 -11.27 22.62 0.51
N LYS A 94 -12.27 21.98 1.12
CA LYS A 94 -13.63 22.54 1.17
C LYS A 94 -13.69 23.87 1.92
N THR A 95 -12.99 23.98 3.05
CA THR A 95 -12.96 25.24 3.81
C THR A 95 -12.28 26.34 3.01
N LEU A 96 -11.16 26.04 2.35
CA LEU A 96 -10.48 27.00 1.48
C LEU A 96 -11.35 27.46 0.31
N MET A 97 -12.07 26.53 -0.33
CA MET A 97 -13.01 26.88 -1.40
C MET A 97 -14.13 27.80 -0.89
N ALA A 98 -14.71 27.49 0.26
CA ALA A 98 -15.75 28.33 0.86
C ALA A 98 -15.25 29.73 1.24
N GLU A 99 -14.05 29.84 1.79
CA GLU A 99 -13.42 31.13 2.10
C GLU A 99 -13.12 31.95 0.83
N GLU A 100 -12.68 31.29 -0.25
CA GLU A 100 -12.41 31.94 -1.53
C GLU A 100 -13.71 32.37 -2.23
N GLU A 101 -14.76 31.56 -2.16
CA GLU A 101 -16.11 31.94 -2.64
C GLU A 101 -16.63 33.17 -1.90
N GLU A 102 -16.50 33.22 -0.58
CA GLU A 102 -16.92 34.37 0.23
C GLU A 102 -16.08 35.61 -0.09
N ARG A 103 -14.76 35.46 -0.23
CA ARG A 103 -13.88 36.56 -0.67
C ARG A 103 -14.30 37.10 -2.04
N ASN A 104 -14.56 36.21 -2.99
CA ASN A 104 -15.00 36.61 -4.34
C ASN A 104 -16.37 37.29 -4.31
N ARG A 105 -17.27 36.86 -3.42
CA ARG A 105 -18.55 37.53 -3.20
C ARG A 105 -18.35 38.97 -2.73
N ILE A 106 -17.56 39.17 -1.68
CA ILE A 106 -17.25 40.50 -1.13
C ILE A 106 -16.62 41.40 -2.20
N VAL A 107 -15.63 40.88 -2.95
CA VAL A 107 -14.96 41.62 -4.03
C VAL A 107 -15.97 42.00 -5.13
N ASN A 108 -16.88 41.10 -5.50
CA ASN A 108 -17.88 41.37 -6.52
C ASN A 108 -18.91 42.41 -6.07
N GLU A 109 -19.34 42.35 -4.81
CA GLU A 109 -20.25 43.34 -4.20
C GLU A 109 -19.60 44.73 -4.17
N GLU A 110 -18.36 44.84 -3.68
CA GLU A 110 -17.60 46.09 -3.67
C GLU A 110 -17.35 46.61 -5.10
N ARG A 111 -16.98 45.72 -6.03
CA ARG A 111 -16.83 46.08 -7.45
C ARG A 111 -18.11 46.69 -7.99
N MET A 112 -19.28 46.13 -7.65
CA MET A 112 -20.55 46.64 -8.15
C MET A 112 -20.96 47.96 -7.48
N ASN A 113 -20.67 48.14 -6.19
CA ASN A 113 -20.86 49.42 -5.51
C ASN A 113 -20.01 50.52 -6.16
N LEU A 114 -18.72 50.25 -6.42
CA LEU A 114 -17.82 51.18 -7.10
C LEU A 114 -18.32 51.55 -8.51
N LEU A 115 -18.79 50.56 -9.26
CA LEU A 115 -19.37 50.79 -10.59
C LEU A 115 -20.63 51.66 -10.49
N ARG A 116 -21.54 51.40 -9.56
CA ARG A 116 -22.77 52.19 -9.39
C ARG A 116 -22.48 53.66 -9.08
N GLU A 117 -21.48 53.95 -8.25
CA GLU A 117 -21.13 55.31 -7.85
C GLU A 117 -20.38 56.12 -8.91
N ASN A 118 -19.58 55.44 -9.75
CA ASN A 118 -18.62 56.10 -10.63
C ASN A 118 -18.90 55.91 -12.13
N ALA A 119 -19.70 54.92 -12.53
CA ALA A 119 -19.92 54.62 -13.95
C ALA A 119 -20.57 55.78 -14.73
N SER A 120 -21.49 56.53 -14.09
CA SER A 120 -22.11 57.72 -14.72
C SER A 120 -21.11 58.85 -14.95
N LYS A 121 -20.12 59.01 -14.05
CA LYS A 121 -19.06 60.03 -14.13
C LYS A 121 -17.98 59.67 -15.14
N LEU A 122 -17.78 58.37 -15.37
CA LEU A 122 -16.74 57.82 -16.25
C LEU A 122 -17.26 57.40 -17.64
N LEU A 123 -18.46 57.85 -18.00
CA LEU A 123 -19.02 57.62 -19.34
C LEU A 123 -18.04 58.08 -20.42
N GLY A 124 -17.73 57.21 -21.38
CA GLY A 124 -16.79 57.51 -22.47
C GLY A 124 -15.34 57.11 -22.21
N PHE A 125 -14.92 56.94 -20.95
CA PHE A 125 -13.54 56.60 -20.58
C PHE A 125 -13.38 55.17 -20.04
N LEU A 126 -14.48 54.42 -19.91
CA LEU A 126 -14.45 53.03 -19.49
C LEU A 126 -13.84 52.15 -20.61
N PRO A 127 -12.84 51.30 -20.32
CA PRO A 127 -12.26 50.43 -21.32
C PRO A 127 -13.24 49.33 -21.75
N PRO A 128 -13.18 48.90 -23.03
CA PRO A 128 -13.98 47.78 -23.52
C PRO A 128 -13.60 46.49 -22.76
N GLY A 129 -14.60 45.70 -22.36
CA GLY A 129 -14.41 44.43 -21.63
C GLY A 129 -14.36 44.52 -20.11
N LEU A 130 -14.44 45.72 -19.52
CA LEU A 130 -14.48 45.89 -18.05
C LEU A 130 -15.83 45.45 -17.45
N LEU A 131 -16.94 45.73 -18.15
CA LEU A 131 -18.28 45.36 -17.73
C LEU A 131 -18.63 43.96 -18.25
N ARG A 132 -19.14 43.11 -17.35
CA ARG A 132 -19.75 41.82 -17.69
C ARG A 132 -21.19 42.04 -18.14
N GLU A 133 -21.74 41.13 -18.94
CA GLU A 133 -23.13 41.22 -19.42
C GLU A 133 -24.12 41.31 -18.25
N SER A 134 -23.87 40.57 -17.16
CA SER A 134 -24.66 40.61 -15.93
C SER A 134 -24.63 41.96 -15.21
N ASP A 135 -23.57 42.75 -15.39
CA ASP A 135 -23.43 44.04 -14.69
C ASP A 135 -24.33 45.12 -15.29
N LEU A 136 -24.73 44.95 -16.55
CA LEU A 136 -25.51 45.94 -17.28
C LEU A 136 -26.94 46.08 -16.74
N ASP A 137 -27.46 45.08 -16.02
CA ASP A 137 -28.79 45.08 -15.41
C ASP A 137 -28.90 46.01 -14.20
N ASP A 138 -27.82 46.14 -13.43
CA ASP A 138 -27.79 46.93 -12.20
C ASP A 138 -27.32 48.40 -12.41
N LEU A 139 -26.92 48.74 -13.64
CA LEU A 139 -26.38 50.05 -13.99
C LEU A 139 -27.44 51.03 -14.53
N PRO A 140 -27.24 52.35 -14.35
CA PRO A 140 -28.13 53.36 -14.90
C PRO A 140 -28.28 53.27 -16.43
N SER A 141 -29.47 53.62 -16.93
CA SER A 141 -29.83 53.52 -18.35
C SER A 141 -28.90 54.31 -19.28
N GLU A 142 -28.27 55.37 -18.79
CA GLU A 142 -27.32 56.20 -19.54
C GLU A 142 -26.01 55.45 -19.82
N VAL A 143 -25.51 54.69 -18.84
CA VAL A 143 -24.29 53.88 -18.98
C VAL A 143 -24.55 52.72 -19.94
N ARG A 144 -25.69 52.06 -19.79
CA ARG A 144 -26.11 50.95 -20.67
C ARG A 144 -26.13 51.36 -22.15
N LYS A 145 -26.73 52.50 -22.47
CA LYS A 145 -26.80 53.01 -23.86
C LYS A 145 -25.42 53.30 -24.45
N SER A 146 -24.54 53.93 -23.67
CA SER A 146 -23.19 54.27 -24.16
C SER A 146 -22.30 53.04 -24.35
N TYR A 147 -22.44 52.01 -23.50
CA TYR A 147 -21.76 50.74 -23.68
C TYR A 147 -22.07 50.09 -25.03
N PHE A 148 -23.36 49.97 -25.39
CA PHE A 148 -23.76 49.40 -26.69
C PHE A 148 -23.28 50.23 -27.90
N GLN A 149 -23.19 51.56 -27.76
CA GLN A 149 -22.63 52.44 -28.79
C GLN A 149 -21.11 52.28 -28.94
N GLN A 150 -20.38 52.03 -27.85
CA GLN A 150 -18.94 51.79 -27.87
C GLN A 150 -18.60 50.41 -28.41
N SER A 151 -19.36 49.36 -28.07
CA SER A 151 -19.18 48.02 -28.65
C SER A 151 -19.32 48.01 -30.17
N SER A 152 -20.25 48.82 -30.70
CA SER A 152 -20.41 49.00 -32.15
C SER A 152 -19.37 49.92 -32.78
N HIS A 153 -18.65 50.73 -31.99
CA HIS A 153 -17.50 51.53 -32.43
C HIS A 153 -16.19 50.74 -32.47
N CYS A 154 -15.99 49.82 -31.51
CA CYS A 154 -14.83 48.91 -31.41
C CYS A 154 -14.78 47.85 -32.53
N GLN A 155 -15.92 47.51 -33.14
CA GLN A 155 -15.98 46.63 -34.32
C GLN A 155 -15.48 47.28 -35.62
N LYS A 156 -15.14 48.58 -35.61
CA LYS A 156 -14.46 49.22 -36.74
C LYS A 156 -12.98 48.89 -36.65
N ASP A 157 -12.60 47.81 -37.32
CA ASP A 157 -11.20 47.40 -37.49
C ASP A 157 -10.36 48.64 -37.86
N PRO A 158 -9.36 49.04 -37.04
CA PRO A 158 -8.59 50.26 -37.29
C PRO A 158 -7.85 50.22 -38.64
N LEU A 159 -7.68 49.03 -39.23
CA LEU A 159 -7.07 48.80 -40.53
C LEU A 159 -8.04 48.95 -41.71
N ARG A 160 -9.36 48.97 -41.48
CA ARG A 160 -10.36 49.10 -42.55
C ARG A 160 -10.26 50.42 -43.31
N LYS A 161 -9.85 51.50 -42.63
CA LYS A 161 -9.58 52.81 -43.27
C LYS A 161 -8.34 52.81 -44.15
N LEU A 162 -7.37 51.93 -43.89
CA LEU A 162 -6.18 51.77 -44.73
C LEU A 162 -6.51 51.01 -46.01
N GLU A 163 -7.34 49.97 -45.94
CA GLU A 163 -7.81 49.23 -47.12
C GLU A 163 -8.60 50.11 -48.09
N GLU A 164 -9.46 51.00 -47.57
CA GLU A 164 -10.17 51.99 -48.39
C GLU A 164 -9.22 53.01 -49.05
N PHE A 165 -8.08 53.35 -48.41
CA PHE A 165 -7.09 54.27 -48.97
C PHE A 165 -6.25 53.64 -50.09
N TYR A 166 -5.91 52.35 -49.97
CA TYR A 166 -5.12 51.65 -51.00
C TYR A 166 -5.96 51.19 -52.20
N ASN A 167 -7.28 51.02 -52.06
CA ASN A 167 -8.18 50.62 -53.15
C ASN A 167 -8.65 51.77 -54.06
N ILE A 168 -8.29 53.04 -53.79
CA ILE A 168 -8.64 54.19 -54.64
C ILE A 168 -7.61 54.44 -55.76
N ASN A 169 -6.43 53.79 -55.71
CA ASN A 169 -5.34 54.00 -56.67
C ASN A 169 -5.10 52.81 -57.62
N THR A 170 -6.06 51.91 -57.75
CA THR A 170 -6.03 50.80 -58.71
C THR A 170 -7.15 50.95 -59.73
N ASP A 171 -7.03 51.95 -60.61
CA ASP A 171 -7.66 52.03 -61.93
C ASP A 171 -6.69 52.77 -62.89
#